data_AF-A0A0G0AA63-F1
#
_entry.id   AF-A0A0G0AA63-F1
#
_cell.length_a   1.000
_cell.length_b   1.000
_cell.length_c   1.000
_cell.angle_alpha   90.00
_cell.angle_beta   90.00
_cell.angle_gamma   90.00
#
_symmetry.space_group_name_H-M   'P 1'
#
loop_
_entity.id
_entity.type
_entity.pdbx_description
1 polymer ?
#
loop_
_entity_poly.entity_id
_entity_poly.type
_entity_poly.pdbx_seq_one_letter_code
_entity_poly.pdbx_strand_id
1 'polypeptide(L)'
;PGQSLALNEDKIKGYKNFANKIWNASKFVMMNLDDYNPNAKIFLNATQKKHLKELQKLTKECTKLMDEFKFYYAAEKIYHYFWHSFCDKIIEDSKVWLANDTLRQSTQYMLLEILLQSLKMLHPFMPFITEEIYQQLPIKDKKKSLMIENWTK
;
A
#
# COMPACT_ATOMS: atom_id res chain seq x y z
N PRO A 1 18.16 15.79 -10.50
CA PRO A 1 19.15 15.66 -9.41
C PRO A 1 20.23 16.76 -9.53
N GLY A 2 20.72 17.30 -8.41
CA GLY A 2 21.84 18.26 -8.41
C GLY A 2 21.56 19.69 -7.94
N GLN A 3 20.38 19.99 -7.39
CA GLN A 3 20.15 21.26 -6.69
C GLN A 3 20.45 21.14 -5.21
N SER A 4 21.05 22.18 -4.62
CA SER A 4 21.18 22.32 -3.17
C SER A 4 19.80 22.25 -2.52
N LEU A 5 19.57 21.20 -1.75
CA LEU A 5 18.39 21.09 -0.90
C LEU A 5 18.69 21.79 0.42
N ALA A 6 18.10 22.96 0.63
CA ALA A 6 18.06 23.56 1.95
C ALA A 6 17.24 22.65 2.87
N LEU A 7 17.77 22.36 4.07
CA LEU A 7 17.03 21.69 5.12
C LEU A 7 15.76 22.51 5.41
N ASN A 8 14.61 21.86 5.32
CA ASN A 8 13.33 22.50 5.55
C ASN A 8 12.53 21.62 6.53
N GLU A 9 12.28 22.17 7.72
CA GLU A 9 11.59 21.46 8.80
C GLU A 9 10.14 21.09 8.44
N ASP A 10 9.45 21.91 7.65
CA ASP A 10 8.10 21.62 7.18
C ASP A 10 8.07 20.37 6.28
N LYS A 11 9.11 20.16 5.46
CA LYS A 11 9.24 18.93 4.67
C LYS A 11 9.42 17.71 5.57
N ILE A 12 10.25 17.81 6.61
CA ILE A 12 10.44 16.73 7.60
C ILE A 12 9.12 16.40 8.29
N LYS A 13 8.39 17.44 8.72
CA LYS A 13 7.06 17.29 9.33
C LYS A 13 6.06 16.63 8.38
N GLY A 14 6.11 16.98 7.09
CA GLY A 14 5.33 16.33 6.04
C GLY A 14 5.60 14.82 5.95
N TYR A 15 6.86 14.41 5.94
CA TYR A 15 7.22 12.98 5.89
C TYR A 15 6.86 12.23 7.17
N LYS A 16 6.96 12.86 8.35
CA LYS A 16 6.45 12.29 9.60
C LYS A 16 4.94 12.03 9.52
N ASN A 17 4.18 12.99 8.99
CA ASN A 17 2.73 12.83 8.80
C ASN A 17 2.41 11.69 7.83
N PHE A 18 3.23 11.51 6.80
CA PHE A 18 3.08 10.39 5.87
C PHE A 18 3.32 9.04 6.56
N ALA A 19 4.36 8.91 7.38
CA ALA A 19 4.58 7.69 8.17
C ALA A 19 3.36 7.36 9.06
N ASN A 20 2.79 8.38 9.73
CA ASN A 20 1.55 8.21 10.50
C ASN A 20 0.36 7.79 9.63
N LYS A 21 0.22 8.34 8.41
CA LYS A 21 -0.83 7.98 7.47
C LYS A 21 -0.71 6.50 7.05
N ILE A 22 0.50 6.03 6.75
CA ILE A 22 0.78 4.60 6.45
C ILE A 22 0.36 3.71 7.62
N TRP A 23 0.77 4.07 8.83
CA TRP A 23 0.43 3.32 10.05
C TRP A 23 -1.09 3.23 10.27
N ASN A 24 -1.80 4.36 10.17
CA ASN A 24 -3.24 4.42 10.38
C ASN A 24 -4.02 3.64 9.32
N ALA A 25 -3.62 3.75 8.04
CA ALA A 25 -4.21 2.97 6.96
C ALA A 25 -4.01 1.46 7.20
N SER A 26 -2.81 1.08 7.64
CA SER A 26 -2.51 -0.33 7.93
C SER A 26 -3.32 -0.88 9.08
N LYS A 27 -3.46 -0.11 10.17
CA LYS A 27 -4.36 -0.46 11.29
C LYS A 27 -5.81 -0.64 10.84
N PHE A 28 -6.31 0.27 10.00
CA PHE A 28 -7.66 0.15 9.45
C PHE A 28 -7.84 -1.14 8.66
N VAL A 29 -6.86 -1.53 7.83
CA VAL A 29 -6.93 -2.80 7.11
C VAL A 29 -6.93 -3.96 8.10
N MET A 30 -5.94 -4.02 8.99
CA MET A 30 -5.77 -5.16 9.93
C MET A 30 -6.97 -5.37 10.85
N MET A 31 -7.56 -4.31 11.41
CA MET A 31 -8.74 -4.42 12.28
C MET A 31 -10.00 -4.91 11.56
N ASN A 32 -9.98 -4.97 10.23
CA ASN A 32 -11.09 -5.45 9.41
C ASN A 32 -10.81 -6.84 8.82
N LEU A 33 -9.78 -7.56 9.28
CA LEU A 33 -9.41 -8.89 8.77
C LEU A 33 -9.80 -10.06 9.69
N ASP A 34 -10.54 -9.82 10.79
CA ASP A 34 -10.83 -10.84 11.80
C ASP A 34 -11.50 -12.11 11.24
N ASP A 35 -12.40 -11.95 10.27
CA ASP A 35 -13.11 -13.02 9.59
C ASP A 35 -12.54 -13.34 8.20
N TYR A 36 -11.40 -12.75 7.83
CA TYR A 36 -10.83 -12.92 6.50
C TYR A 36 -10.39 -14.37 6.25
N ASN A 37 -10.93 -14.97 5.20
CA ASN A 37 -10.57 -16.32 4.78
C ASN A 37 -9.72 -16.28 3.49
N PRO A 38 -8.40 -16.49 3.58
CA PRO A 38 -7.52 -16.50 2.40
C PRO A 38 -7.72 -17.68 1.45
N ASN A 39 -8.60 -18.64 1.76
CA ASN A 39 -9.00 -19.72 0.87
C ASN A 39 -10.39 -19.51 0.24
N ALA A 40 -11.11 -18.44 0.60
CA ALA A 40 -12.44 -18.20 0.07
C ALA A 40 -12.38 -17.88 -1.44
N LYS A 41 -13.39 -18.34 -2.18
CA LYS A 41 -13.59 -17.89 -3.57
C LYS A 41 -14.08 -16.45 -3.56
N ILE A 42 -13.21 -15.54 -4.02
CA ILE A 42 -13.48 -14.11 -4.02
C ILE A 42 -14.01 -13.67 -5.39
N PHE A 43 -15.17 -13.02 -5.40
CA PHE A 43 -15.72 -12.38 -6.58
C PHE A 43 -15.60 -10.87 -6.45
N LEU A 44 -14.67 -10.29 -7.23
CA LEU A 44 -14.46 -8.85 -7.26
C LEU A 44 -15.51 -8.17 -8.15
N ASN A 45 -16.10 -7.09 -7.65
CA ASN A 45 -16.96 -6.22 -8.43
C ASN A 45 -16.12 -5.37 -9.43
N ALA A 46 -16.80 -4.64 -10.32
CA ALA A 46 -16.14 -3.85 -11.35
C ALA A 46 -15.20 -2.77 -10.78
N THR A 47 -15.60 -2.12 -9.68
CA THR A 47 -14.84 -1.06 -9.01
C THR A 47 -13.59 -1.60 -8.32
N GLN A 48 -13.72 -2.71 -7.58
CA GLN A 48 -12.60 -3.39 -6.93
C GLN A 48 -11.57 -3.88 -7.97
N LYS A 49 -12.04 -4.46 -9.09
CA LYS A 49 -11.16 -4.84 -10.20
C LYS A 49 -10.43 -3.64 -10.79
N LYS A 50 -11.10 -2.47 -10.87
CA LYS A 50 -10.49 -1.23 -11.35
C LYS A 50 -9.36 -0.78 -10.42
N HIS A 51 -9.56 -0.79 -9.11
CA HIS A 51 -8.52 -0.40 -8.14
C HIS A 51 -7.29 -1.30 -8.20
N LEU A 52 -7.47 -2.63 -8.34
CA LEU A 52 -6.35 -3.55 -8.50
C LEU A 52 -5.61 -3.35 -9.83
N LYS A 53 -6.32 -3.02 -10.91
CA LYS A 53 -5.68 -2.66 -12.19
C LYS A 53 -4.89 -1.36 -12.09
N GLU A 54 -5.39 -0.36 -11.36
CA GLU A 54 -4.68 0.90 -11.10
C GLU A 54 -3.40 0.65 -10.29
N LEU A 55 -3.46 -0.20 -9.27
CA LEU A 55 -2.29 -0.65 -8.50
C LEU A 55 -1.25 -1.35 -9.39
N GLN A 56 -1.68 -2.27 -10.26
CA GLN A 56 -0.78 -2.96 -11.20
C GLN A 56 -0.11 -1.98 -12.16
N LYS A 57 -0.85 -0.98 -12.65
CA LYS A 57 -0.29 0.06 -13.50
C LYS A 57 0.76 0.88 -12.76
N LEU A 58 0.46 1.32 -11.54
CA LEU A 58 1.40 2.05 -10.69
C LEU A 58 2.66 1.22 -10.43
N THR A 59 2.50 -0.07 -10.13
CA THR A 59 3.60 -1.00 -9.87
C THR A 59 4.56 -1.03 -11.05
N LYS A 60 4.05 -1.21 -12.28
CA LYS A 60 4.87 -1.19 -13.49
C LYS A 60 5.57 0.15 -13.72
N GLU A 61 4.89 1.25 -13.47
CA GLU A 61 5.50 2.59 -13.58
C GLU A 61 6.61 2.80 -12.55
N CYS A 62 6.40 2.40 -11.30
CA CYS A 62 7.40 2.51 -10.24
C CYS A 62 8.60 1.61 -10.54
N THR A 63 8.39 0.35 -10.94
CA THR A 63 9.46 -0.56 -11.35
C THR A 63 10.30 0.04 -12.47
N LYS A 64 9.67 0.57 -13.52
CA LYS A 64 10.38 1.23 -14.62
C LYS A 64 11.23 2.41 -14.14
N LEU A 65 10.70 3.24 -13.23
CA LEU A 65 11.45 4.36 -12.68
C LEU A 65 12.61 3.91 -11.78
N MET A 66 12.43 2.83 -11.01
CA MET A 66 13.51 2.23 -10.23
C MET A 66 14.62 1.71 -11.14
N ASP A 67 14.27 1.00 -12.22
CA ASP A 67 15.22 0.47 -13.21
C ASP A 67 15.99 1.58 -13.94
N GLU A 68 15.34 2.73 -14.18
CA GLU A 68 15.96 3.93 -14.77
C GLU A 68 16.72 4.79 -13.76
N PHE A 69 16.89 4.32 -12.51
CA PHE A 69 17.53 5.05 -11.40
C PHE A 69 16.85 6.39 -11.07
N LYS A 70 15.57 6.53 -11.39
CA LYS A 70 14.71 7.70 -11.17
C LYS A 70 13.95 7.62 -9.84
N PHE A 71 14.68 7.36 -8.76
CA PHE A 71 14.15 7.08 -7.42
C PHE A 71 13.19 8.15 -6.88
N TYR A 72 13.50 9.43 -7.10
CA TYR A 72 12.66 10.54 -6.66
C TYR A 72 11.25 10.47 -7.26
N TYR A 73 11.15 10.21 -8.56
CA TYR A 73 9.86 10.10 -9.25
C TYR A 73 9.09 8.85 -8.83
N ALA A 74 9.79 7.75 -8.55
CA ALA A 74 9.16 6.54 -7.99
C ALA A 74 8.55 6.83 -6.61
N ALA A 75 9.33 7.46 -5.71
CA ALA A 75 8.88 7.85 -4.36
C ALA A 75 7.68 8.80 -4.40
N GLU A 76 7.70 9.81 -5.26
CA GLU A 76 6.61 10.77 -5.44
C GLU A 76 5.33 10.08 -5.94
N LYS A 77 5.44 9.18 -6.92
CA LYS A 77 4.29 8.43 -7.44
C LYS A 77 3.63 7.55 -6.38
N ILE A 78 4.41 6.75 -5.65
CA ILE A 78 3.85 5.88 -4.62
C ILE A 78 3.28 6.69 -3.45
N TYR A 79 3.91 7.82 -3.10
CA TYR A 79 3.38 8.76 -2.12
C TYR A 79 1.98 9.26 -2.52
N HIS A 80 1.83 9.79 -3.74
CA HIS A 80 0.55 10.32 -4.20
C HIS A 80 -0.52 9.25 -4.31
N TYR A 81 -0.17 8.06 -4.79
CA TYR A 81 -1.11 6.95 -4.85
C TYR A 81 -1.57 6.53 -3.45
N PHE A 82 -0.63 6.29 -2.53
CA PHE A 82 -0.95 5.83 -1.19
C PHE A 82 -1.83 6.84 -0.45
N TRP A 83 -1.52 8.13 -0.57
CA TRP A 83 -2.29 9.17 0.08
C TRP A 83 -3.68 9.35 -0.55
N HIS A 84 -3.74 9.70 -1.83
CA HIS A 84 -4.98 10.18 -2.44
C HIS A 84 -5.83 9.07 -3.03
N SER A 85 -5.22 8.02 -3.57
CA SER A 85 -5.97 6.91 -4.15
C SER A 85 -6.32 5.89 -3.08
N PHE A 86 -5.35 5.44 -2.29
CA PHE A 86 -5.60 4.41 -1.30
C PHE A 86 -6.32 4.97 -0.07
N CYS A 87 -5.74 5.94 0.63
CA CYS A 87 -6.33 6.40 1.89
C CYS A 87 -7.59 7.26 1.69
N ASP A 88 -7.54 8.27 0.83
CA ASP A 88 -8.65 9.23 0.75
C ASP A 88 -9.87 8.67 -0.03
N LYS A 89 -9.66 7.66 -0.88
CA LYS A 89 -10.72 7.07 -1.72
C LYS A 89 -11.01 5.61 -1.43
N ILE A 90 -10.04 4.71 -1.64
CA ILE A 90 -10.29 3.26 -1.55
C ILE A 90 -10.68 2.84 -0.14
N ILE A 91 -10.02 3.37 0.89
CA ILE A 91 -10.39 3.10 2.29
C ILE A 91 -11.79 3.61 2.59
N GLU A 92 -12.14 4.82 2.13
CA GLU A 92 -13.48 5.39 2.33
C GLU A 92 -14.57 4.58 1.63
N ASP A 93 -14.36 4.22 0.36
CA ASP A 93 -15.28 3.35 -0.41
C ASP A 93 -15.43 1.97 0.26
N SER A 94 -14.34 1.44 0.81
CA SER A 94 -14.31 0.12 1.46
C SER A 94 -15.11 0.07 2.74
N LYS A 95 -15.32 1.18 3.47
CA LYS A 95 -16.15 1.19 4.69
C LYS A 95 -17.57 0.72 4.41
N VAL A 96 -18.13 1.11 3.27
CA VAL A 96 -19.48 0.69 2.85
C VAL A 96 -19.50 -0.78 2.43
N TRP A 97 -18.48 -1.24 1.71
CA TRP A 97 -18.41 -2.63 1.24
C TRP A 97 -18.10 -3.63 2.36
N LEU A 98 -17.33 -3.24 3.39
CA LEU A 98 -17.03 -4.07 4.55
C LEU A 98 -18.27 -4.33 5.43
N ALA A 99 -19.27 -3.45 5.38
CA ALA A 99 -20.55 -3.62 6.07
C ALA A 99 -21.51 -4.56 5.31
N ASN A 100 -21.17 -4.98 4.09
CA ASN A 100 -21.97 -5.89 3.28
C ASN A 100 -21.32 -7.27 3.25
N ASP A 101 -21.97 -8.27 3.87
CA ASP A 101 -21.45 -9.64 3.99
C ASP A 101 -21.04 -10.27 2.65
N THR A 102 -21.73 -9.94 1.57
CA THR A 102 -21.42 -10.48 0.23
C THR A 102 -20.15 -9.89 -0.39
N LEU A 103 -19.79 -8.65 -0.03
CA LEU A 103 -18.63 -7.92 -0.56
C LEU A 103 -17.48 -7.84 0.45
N ARG A 104 -17.70 -8.29 1.68
CA ARG A 104 -16.74 -8.15 2.78
C ARG A 104 -15.43 -8.87 2.47
N GLN A 105 -15.48 -10.16 2.15
CA GLN A 105 -14.30 -10.97 1.82
C GLN A 105 -13.54 -10.43 0.59
N SER A 106 -14.27 -9.96 -0.43
CA SER A 106 -13.64 -9.40 -1.62
C SER A 106 -12.96 -8.05 -1.35
N THR A 107 -13.53 -7.26 -0.45
CA THR A 107 -12.97 -5.98 -0.02
C THR A 107 -11.75 -6.17 0.87
N GLN A 108 -11.82 -7.11 1.83
CA GLN A 108 -10.68 -7.49 2.68
C GLN A 108 -9.48 -7.95 1.84
N TYR A 109 -9.72 -8.82 0.85
CA TYR A 109 -8.68 -9.23 -0.09
C TYR A 109 -8.09 -8.05 -0.85
N MET A 110 -8.93 -7.19 -1.42
CA MET A 110 -8.48 -6.03 -2.20
C MET A 110 -7.64 -5.09 -1.33
N LEU A 111 -8.09 -4.77 -0.11
CA LEU A 111 -7.38 -3.90 0.81
C LEU A 111 -6.03 -4.49 1.24
N LEU A 112 -6.00 -5.77 1.57
CA LEU A 112 -4.77 -6.47 1.96
C LEU A 112 -3.77 -6.50 0.81
N GLU A 113 -4.23 -6.78 -0.42
CA GLU A 113 -3.38 -6.80 -1.61
C GLU A 113 -2.80 -5.41 -1.91
N ILE A 114 -3.64 -4.37 -1.92
CA ILE A 114 -3.17 -2.99 -2.14
C ILE A 114 -2.16 -2.57 -1.09
N LEU A 115 -2.44 -2.87 0.18
CA LEU A 115 -1.54 -2.53 1.28
C LEU A 115 -0.19 -3.24 1.13
N LEU A 116 -0.20 -4.56 0.91
CA LEU A 116 1.01 -5.36 0.75
C LEU A 116 1.90 -4.84 -0.40
N GLN A 117 1.32 -4.63 -1.59
CA GLN A 117 2.08 -4.15 -2.74
C GLN A 117 2.60 -2.72 -2.50
N SER A 118 1.82 -1.87 -1.83
CA SER A 118 2.25 -0.53 -1.46
C SER A 118 3.42 -0.53 -0.48
N LEU A 119 3.40 -1.40 0.53
CA LEU A 119 4.53 -1.54 1.48
C LEU A 119 5.80 -2.02 0.78
N LYS A 120 5.69 -2.99 -0.13
CA LYS A 120 6.83 -3.44 -0.95
C LYS A 120 7.43 -2.31 -1.77
N MET A 121 6.60 -1.50 -2.44
CA MET A 121 7.07 -0.34 -3.21
C MET A 121 7.65 0.78 -2.35
N LEU A 122 7.13 0.97 -1.13
CA LEU A 122 7.62 1.97 -0.18
C LEU A 122 8.89 1.55 0.56
N HIS A 123 9.16 0.25 0.67
CA HIS A 123 10.26 -0.29 1.49
C HIS A 123 11.65 0.29 1.15
N PRO A 124 12.03 0.50 -0.13
CA PRO A 124 13.31 1.14 -0.47
C PRO A 124 13.46 2.56 0.09
N PHE A 125 12.35 3.25 0.41
CA PHE A 125 12.34 4.62 0.90
C PHE A 125 12.05 4.72 2.41
N MET A 126 11.25 3.79 2.95
CA MET A 126 10.77 3.81 4.33
C MET A 126 10.89 2.42 4.99
N PRO A 127 12.11 1.87 5.12
CA PRO A 127 12.30 0.45 5.45
C PRO A 127 11.75 0.06 6.82
N PHE A 128 11.93 0.89 7.84
CA PHE A 128 11.57 0.54 9.23
C PHE A 128 10.06 0.39 9.44
N ILE A 129 9.28 1.40 9.05
CA ILE A 129 7.83 1.37 9.26
C ILE A 129 7.14 0.34 8.35
N THR A 130 7.62 0.18 7.12
CA THR A 130 7.06 -0.80 6.20
C THR A 130 7.34 -2.23 6.66
N GLU A 131 8.54 -2.48 7.20
CA GLU A 131 8.88 -3.77 7.82
C GLU A 131 8.00 -4.05 9.03
N GLU A 132 7.88 -3.11 9.98
CA GLU A 132 7.07 -3.29 11.18
C GLU A 132 5.62 -3.64 10.83
N ILE A 133 5.02 -2.93 9.87
CA ILE A 133 3.67 -3.21 9.43
C ILE A 133 3.59 -4.58 8.75
N TYR A 134 4.52 -4.90 7.85
CA TYR A 134 4.54 -6.19 7.16
C TYR A 134 4.63 -7.37 8.14
N GLN A 135 5.38 -7.22 9.24
CA GLN A 135 5.45 -8.23 10.28
C GLN A 135 4.11 -8.49 10.98
N GLN A 136 3.19 -7.53 10.97
CA GLN A 136 1.86 -7.67 11.56
C GLN A 136 0.81 -8.19 10.57
N LEU A 137 1.09 -8.20 9.26
CA LEU A 137 0.10 -8.62 8.25
C LEU A 137 -0.14 -10.14 8.25
N PRO A 138 -1.42 -10.59 8.17
CA PRO A 138 -1.80 -12.01 8.14
C PRO A 138 -1.71 -12.60 6.72
N ILE A 139 -0.49 -12.67 6.17
CA ILE A 139 -0.24 -13.15 4.80
C ILE A 139 0.25 -14.60 4.82
N LYS A 140 -0.20 -15.41 3.86
CA LYS A 140 0.32 -16.76 3.62
C LYS A 140 1.72 -16.69 3.01
N ASP A 141 2.59 -17.63 3.37
CA ASP A 141 3.96 -17.74 2.85
C ASP A 141 4.82 -16.48 3.06
N LYS A 142 4.49 -15.71 4.11
CA LYS A 142 5.23 -14.51 4.51
C LYS A 142 6.69 -14.86 4.78
N LYS A 143 7.61 -14.22 4.06
CA LYS A 143 9.04 -14.35 4.37
C LYS A 143 9.38 -13.72 5.72
N LYS A 144 10.55 -14.04 6.25
CA LYS A 144 11.02 -13.53 7.55
C LYS A 144 11.12 -12.00 7.60
N SER A 145 11.35 -11.34 6.46
CA SER A 145 11.42 -9.89 6.36
C SER A 145 10.95 -9.41 4.99
N LEU A 146 10.41 -8.20 4.94
CA LEU A 146 10.04 -7.52 3.71
C LEU A 146 11.27 -7.29 2.80
N MET A 147 12.46 -7.13 3.36
CA MET A 147 13.69 -6.92 2.59
C MET A 147 14.03 -8.11 1.66
N ILE A 148 13.67 -9.33 2.06
CA ILE A 148 13.93 -10.55 1.28
C ILE A 148 12.74 -10.97 0.42
N GLU A 149 11.63 -10.22 0.45
CA GLU A 149 10.47 -10.44 -0.40
C GLU A 149 10.79 -10.22 -1.87
N ASN A 150 10.01 -10.87 -2.72
CA ASN A 150 10.11 -10.61 -4.15
C ASN A 150 9.45 -9.27 -4.46
N TRP A 151 10.09 -8.50 -5.35
CA TRP A 151 9.52 -7.26 -5.88
C TRP A 151 8.17 -7.53 -6.56
N THR A 152 7.30 -6.54 -6.45
CA THR A 152 5.94 -6.53 -6.99
C THR A 152 5.97 -6.62 -8.52
N LYS A 153 5.23 -7.57 -9.13
CA LYS A 153 5.18 -7.78 -10.59
C LYS A 153 3.82 -7.44 -11.18
#